data_AF-A0A530GKB8-F1
#
_entry.id   AF-A0A530GKB8-F1
#
_cell.length_a   1.000
_cell.length_b   1.000
_cell.length_c   1.000
_cell.angle_alpha   90.00
_cell.angle_beta   90.00
_cell.angle_gamma   90.00
#
_symmetry.space_group_name_H-M   'P 1'
#
loop_
_entity.id
_entity.type
_entity.pdbx_description
1 polymer ?
#
loop_
_entity_poly.entity_id
_entity_poly.type
_entity_poly.pdbx_seq_one_letter_code
_entity_poly.pdbx_strand_id
1 'polypeptide(L)'
;GEIGQTQILPTDYLAEGVDGDGDGKVDLRNSVPDVIMTTANKIMSRGCKRDQPWVQEVRVPDDMPWDQTGRTNKLPLSQWAQWGVTEPNGNPLVDNGLKAGLALPMGRKGPAFLTYDNFDVYLEWNQSFTYALTAAVMATRFAGAPQFDPRTPEQGLSGDQMKALQTK
;
A
#
# COMPACT_ATOMS: atom_id res chain seq x y z
N GLY A 1 17.80 15.22 0.07
CA GLY A 1 19.04 14.99 -0.69
C GLY A 1 18.91 13.72 -1.48
N GLU A 2 17.81 13.60 -2.22
CA GLU A 2 17.42 12.40 -2.95
C GLU A 2 17.97 12.46 -4.38
N ILE A 3 18.20 11.29 -4.98
CA ILE A 3 18.91 11.15 -6.25
C ILE A 3 17.94 10.62 -7.31
N GLY A 4 17.93 11.27 -8.46
CA GLY A 4 17.40 10.69 -9.68
C GLY A 4 15.88 10.60 -9.76
N GLN A 5 15.41 9.78 -10.70
CA GLN A 5 14.00 9.69 -11.07
C GLN A 5 13.12 9.11 -9.96
N THR A 6 13.68 8.20 -9.16
CA THR A 6 12.98 7.55 -8.05
C THR A 6 13.38 8.12 -6.69
N GLN A 7 14.03 9.29 -6.63
CA GLN A 7 14.32 9.97 -5.36
C GLN A 7 15.03 9.06 -4.31
N ILE A 8 15.99 8.25 -4.74
CA ILE A 8 16.70 7.31 -3.86
C ILE A 8 17.66 8.08 -2.93
N LEU A 9 17.74 7.68 -1.66
CA LEU A 9 18.68 8.27 -0.70
C LEU A 9 20.12 7.85 -1.03
N PRO A 10 21.14 8.69 -0.76
CA PRO A 10 22.53 8.33 -1.03
C PRO A 10 22.98 7.03 -0.33
N THR A 11 22.45 6.74 0.86
CA THR A 11 22.72 5.49 1.59
C THR A 11 22.14 4.27 0.88
N ASP A 12 20.93 4.38 0.34
CA ASP A 12 20.27 3.32 -0.42
C ASP A 12 20.98 3.13 -1.78
N TYR A 13 21.44 4.21 -2.42
CA TYR A 13 22.25 4.12 -3.63
C TYR A 13 23.52 3.30 -3.41
N LEU A 14 24.22 3.52 -2.29
CA LEU A 14 25.44 2.78 -1.96
C LEU A 14 25.16 1.31 -1.59
N ALA A 15 24.01 1.02 -0.98
CA ALA A 15 23.66 -0.33 -0.53
C ALA A 15 22.99 -1.18 -1.61
N GLU A 16 22.14 -0.57 -2.45
CA GLU A 16 21.25 -1.27 -3.37
C GLU A 16 21.39 -0.84 -4.84
N GLY A 17 22.32 0.07 -5.17
CA GLY A 17 22.61 0.47 -6.55
C GLY A 17 22.92 -0.73 -7.45
N VAL A 18 22.25 -0.79 -8.60
CA VAL A 18 22.47 -1.83 -9.62
C VAL A 18 22.76 -1.16 -10.96
N ASP A 19 23.89 -1.55 -11.55
CA ASP A 19 24.22 -1.29 -12.94
C ASP A 19 23.35 -2.20 -13.80
N GLY A 20 22.31 -1.62 -14.39
CA GLY A 20 21.27 -2.33 -15.13
C GLY A 20 21.59 -2.49 -16.61
N ASP A 21 22.50 -1.68 -17.17
CA ASP A 21 22.91 -1.74 -18.58
C ASP A 21 24.31 -2.33 -18.80
N GLY A 22 25.09 -2.51 -17.73
CA GLY A 22 26.39 -3.17 -17.71
C GLY A 22 27.56 -2.28 -18.13
N ASP A 23 27.41 -0.95 -18.08
CA ASP A 23 28.46 0.00 -18.49
C ASP A 23 29.53 0.27 -17.40
N GLY A 24 29.35 -0.31 -16.21
CA GLY A 24 30.21 -0.16 -15.05
C GLY A 24 29.87 1.03 -14.14
N LYS A 25 28.75 1.71 -14.37
CA LYS A 25 28.26 2.84 -13.55
C LYS A 25 26.83 2.59 -13.12
N VAL A 26 26.41 3.30 -12.07
CA VAL A 26 25.01 3.36 -11.63
C VAL A 26 24.55 4.81 -11.78
N ASP A 27 23.91 5.13 -12.91
CA ASP A 27 23.36 6.44 -13.22
C ASP A 27 21.84 6.49 -12.99
N LEU A 28 21.44 6.77 -11.75
CA LEU A 28 20.03 6.94 -11.37
C LEU A 28 19.35 8.19 -11.96
N ARG A 29 20.06 9.04 -12.71
CA ARG A 29 19.49 10.23 -13.35
C ARG A 29 19.12 9.93 -14.79
N ASN A 30 20.03 9.33 -15.55
CA ASN A 30 19.90 9.22 -17.00
C ASN A 30 19.75 7.78 -17.52
N SER A 31 20.14 6.75 -16.75
CA SER A 31 19.98 5.35 -17.17
C SER A 31 18.66 4.77 -16.67
N VAL A 32 17.73 4.54 -17.59
CA VAL A 32 16.45 3.86 -17.27
C VAL A 32 16.68 2.44 -16.74
N PRO A 33 17.57 1.62 -17.33
CA PRO A 33 17.94 0.32 -16.76
C PRO A 33 18.39 0.40 -15.31
N ASP A 34 19.30 1.32 -14.96
CA ASP A 34 19.81 1.45 -13.60
C ASP A 34 18.74 1.87 -12.62
N VAL A 35 17.89 2.84 -13.02
CA VAL A 35 16.74 3.29 -12.21
C VAL A 35 15.80 2.13 -11.90
N ILE A 36 15.43 1.34 -12.91
CA ILE A 36 14.49 0.22 -12.74
C ILE A 36 15.13 -0.88 -11.89
N MET A 37 16.36 -1.29 -12.21
CA MET A 37 17.03 -2.38 -11.52
C MET A 37 17.36 -2.03 -10.06
N THR A 38 17.83 -0.80 -9.80
CA THR A 38 18.07 -0.33 -8.43
C THR A 38 16.75 -0.24 -7.63
N THR A 39 15.68 0.27 -8.24
CA THR A 39 14.36 0.33 -7.58
C THR A 39 13.83 -1.05 -7.27
N ALA A 40 13.94 -2.00 -8.20
CA ALA A 40 13.55 -3.39 -7.98
C ALA A 40 14.40 -4.04 -6.87
N ASN A 41 15.71 -3.83 -6.86
CA ASN A 41 16.61 -4.35 -5.83
C ASN A 41 16.25 -3.80 -4.45
N LYS A 42 15.98 -2.49 -4.34
CA LYS A 42 15.51 -1.88 -3.09
C LYS A 42 14.17 -2.46 -2.62
N ILE A 43 13.19 -2.61 -3.50
CA ILE A 43 11.89 -3.22 -3.14
C ILE A 43 12.07 -4.67 -2.65
N MET A 44 12.90 -5.45 -3.34
CA MET A 44 13.18 -6.85 -2.96
C MET A 44 13.94 -6.95 -1.63
N SER A 45 14.95 -6.09 -1.41
CA SER A 45 15.75 -6.09 -0.17
C SER A 45 14.94 -5.68 1.06
N ARG A 46 13.85 -4.94 0.88
CA ARG A 46 12.89 -4.59 1.94
C ARG A 46 11.82 -5.68 2.19
N GLY A 47 11.96 -6.84 1.55
CA GLY A 47 11.16 -8.03 1.88
C GLY A 47 9.92 -8.24 1.01
N CYS A 48 9.84 -7.58 -0.15
CA CYS A 48 8.77 -7.84 -1.11
C CYS A 48 8.76 -9.32 -1.53
N LYS A 49 7.59 -9.94 -1.40
CA LYS A 49 7.37 -11.35 -1.75
C LYS A 49 6.78 -11.41 -3.15
N ARG A 50 7.49 -12.07 -4.06
CA ARG A 50 7.00 -12.29 -5.44
C ARG A 50 5.66 -13.00 -5.43
N ASP A 51 4.83 -12.65 -6.40
CA ASP A 51 3.50 -13.24 -6.63
C ASP A 51 2.50 -13.09 -5.47
N GLN A 52 2.81 -12.25 -4.47
CA GLN A 52 1.87 -11.89 -3.41
C GLN A 52 1.23 -10.51 -3.68
N PRO A 53 -0.07 -10.34 -3.35
CA PRO A 53 -0.73 -9.05 -3.48
C PRO A 53 -0.15 -8.04 -2.49
N TRP A 54 -0.34 -6.76 -2.78
CA TRP A 54 0.00 -5.65 -1.88
C TRP A 54 -1.26 -5.00 -1.33
N VAL A 55 -2.20 -4.62 -2.20
CA VAL A 55 -3.49 -4.04 -1.81
C VAL A 55 -4.62 -4.69 -2.60
N GLN A 56 -5.78 -4.85 -1.98
CA GLN A 56 -7.01 -5.31 -2.62
C GLN A 56 -8.17 -4.45 -2.15
N GLU A 57 -8.89 -3.84 -3.08
CA GLU A 57 -10.14 -3.14 -2.76
C GLU A 57 -11.19 -4.15 -2.28
N VAL A 58 -11.94 -3.78 -1.25
CA VAL A 58 -13.01 -4.60 -0.67
C VAL A 58 -14.22 -3.76 -0.32
N ARG A 59 -15.36 -4.41 -0.14
CA ARG A 59 -16.54 -3.82 0.51
C ARG A 59 -16.64 -4.33 1.92
N VAL A 60 -16.99 -3.42 2.83
CA VAL A 60 -17.20 -3.70 4.25
C VAL A 60 -18.69 -3.55 4.56
N PRO A 61 -19.26 -4.38 5.45
CA PRO A 61 -20.64 -4.25 5.88
C PRO A 61 -20.83 -3.03 6.79
N ASP A 62 -22.09 -2.75 7.13
CA ASP A 62 -22.42 -1.63 8.03
C ASP A 62 -21.97 -1.89 9.48
N ASP A 63 -21.90 -3.16 9.88
CA ASP A 63 -21.48 -3.58 11.21
C ASP A 63 -20.48 -4.74 11.16
N MET A 64 -19.39 -4.59 11.90
CA MET A 64 -18.34 -5.57 12.12
C MET A 64 -17.46 -5.07 13.30
N PRO A 65 -16.57 -5.91 13.86
CA PRO A 65 -15.62 -5.46 14.89
C PRO A 65 -14.65 -4.38 14.37
N TRP A 66 -15.06 -3.12 14.38
CA TRP A 66 -14.30 -1.99 13.81
C TRP A 66 -12.97 -1.76 14.53
N ASP A 67 -12.88 -2.14 15.80
CA ASP A 67 -11.67 -2.12 16.63
C ASP A 67 -10.60 -3.11 16.13
N GLN A 68 -11.00 -4.12 15.36
CA GLN A 68 -10.08 -5.07 14.73
C GLN A 68 -9.50 -4.53 13.42
N THR A 69 -10.00 -3.40 12.91
CA THR A 69 -9.46 -2.81 11.67
C THR A 69 -8.11 -2.14 11.91
N GLY A 70 -7.43 -1.82 10.81
CA GLY A 70 -6.09 -1.25 10.82
C GLY A 70 -5.13 -2.06 9.97
N ARG A 71 -4.18 -1.35 9.36
CA ARG A 71 -3.13 -1.95 8.51
C ARG A 71 -2.30 -3.01 9.25
N THR A 72 -1.98 -2.75 10.52
CA THR A 72 -1.07 -3.59 11.31
C THR A 72 -1.76 -4.80 11.92
N ASN A 73 -3.08 -4.74 12.14
CA ASN A 73 -3.83 -5.89 12.64
C ASN A 73 -4.20 -6.82 11.47
N LYS A 74 -3.25 -7.68 11.09
CA LYS A 74 -3.43 -8.59 9.96
C LYS A 74 -4.09 -9.90 10.40
N LEU A 75 -5.31 -10.13 9.89
CA LEU A 75 -6.10 -11.33 10.16
C LEU A 75 -6.20 -12.20 8.89
N PRO A 76 -6.46 -13.51 9.02
CA PRO A 76 -6.76 -14.37 7.86
C PRO A 76 -7.94 -13.82 7.06
N LEU A 77 -7.91 -13.98 5.73
CA LEU A 77 -9.00 -13.53 4.86
C LEU A 77 -10.34 -14.17 5.21
N SER A 78 -10.33 -15.43 5.64
CA SER A 78 -11.51 -16.12 6.16
C SER A 78 -12.17 -15.41 7.34
N GLN A 79 -11.39 -14.75 8.21
CA GLN A 79 -11.95 -13.97 9.32
C GLN A 79 -12.68 -12.71 8.83
N TRP A 80 -12.10 -12.00 7.86
CA TRP A 80 -12.74 -10.84 7.24
C TRP A 80 -14.02 -11.24 6.49
N ALA A 81 -13.97 -12.35 5.75
CA ALA A 81 -15.12 -12.92 5.07
C ALA A 81 -16.24 -13.30 6.05
N GLN A 82 -15.90 -13.91 7.20
CA GLN A 82 -16.86 -14.24 8.25
C GLN A 82 -17.55 -13.00 8.82
N TRP A 83 -16.82 -11.88 8.91
CA TRP A 83 -17.38 -10.59 9.29
C TRP A 83 -18.10 -9.86 8.16
N GLY A 84 -18.29 -10.48 6.99
CA GLY A 84 -19.08 -9.92 5.89
C GLY A 84 -18.31 -9.01 4.95
N VAL A 85 -16.98 -8.97 5.01
CA VAL A 85 -16.17 -8.28 4.00
C VAL A 85 -16.23 -9.06 2.69
N THR A 86 -16.46 -8.37 1.58
CA THR A 86 -16.60 -8.97 0.24
C THR A 86 -15.63 -8.34 -0.76
N GLU A 87 -15.50 -8.96 -1.92
CA GLU A 87 -14.93 -8.32 -3.09
C GLU A 87 -15.76 -7.08 -3.52
N PRO A 88 -15.21 -6.18 -4.36
CA PRO A 88 -15.93 -5.00 -4.85
C PRO A 88 -17.21 -5.34 -5.63
N ASN A 89 -17.26 -6.50 -6.27
CA ASN A 89 -18.42 -7.01 -6.99
C ASN A 89 -19.50 -7.63 -6.06
N GLY A 90 -19.24 -7.75 -4.75
CA GLY A 90 -20.14 -8.38 -3.78
C GLY A 90 -19.93 -9.88 -3.58
N ASN A 91 -19.02 -10.51 -4.32
CA ASN A 91 -18.68 -11.92 -4.14
C ASN A 91 -17.94 -12.14 -2.82
N PRO A 92 -18.07 -13.33 -2.19
CA PRO A 92 -17.28 -13.68 -1.01
C PRO A 92 -15.78 -13.52 -1.27
N LEU A 93 -15.04 -13.04 -0.27
CA LEU A 93 -13.58 -13.02 -0.34
C LEU A 93 -13.04 -14.45 -0.47
N VAL A 94 -12.12 -14.64 -1.43
CA VAL A 94 -11.43 -15.91 -1.62
C VAL A 94 -10.25 -15.97 -0.65
N ASP A 95 -10.25 -16.95 0.25
CA ASP A 95 -9.12 -17.21 1.13
C ASP A 95 -7.95 -17.77 0.31
N ASN A 96 -6.84 -17.05 0.32
CA ASN A 96 -5.59 -17.41 -0.34
C ASN A 96 -4.50 -17.83 0.67
N GLY A 97 -4.86 -18.05 1.93
CA GLY A 97 -3.94 -18.41 3.01
C GLY A 97 -3.09 -17.24 3.54
N LEU A 98 -3.29 -16.02 3.00
CA LEU A 98 -2.60 -14.83 3.47
C LEU A 98 -3.37 -14.16 4.61
N LYS A 99 -2.66 -13.27 5.30
CA LYS A 99 -3.24 -12.34 6.25
C LYS A 99 -3.21 -10.94 5.69
N ALA A 100 -4.25 -10.17 5.97
CA ALA A 100 -4.34 -8.78 5.57
C ALA A 100 -4.92 -7.92 6.69
N GLY A 101 -4.49 -6.67 6.76
CA GLY A 101 -5.10 -5.64 7.60
C GLY A 101 -6.14 -4.87 6.80
N LEU A 102 -7.20 -4.42 7.44
CA LEU A 102 -8.26 -3.64 6.78
C LEU A 102 -7.97 -2.14 6.95
N ALA A 103 -7.64 -1.47 5.86
CA ALA A 103 -7.32 -0.05 5.82
C ALA A 103 -8.49 0.79 5.29
N LEU A 104 -8.81 1.86 6.02
CA LEU A 104 -9.96 2.73 5.78
C LEU A 104 -9.47 4.19 5.69
N PRO A 105 -8.82 4.61 4.58
CA PRO A 105 -8.19 5.94 4.44
C PRO A 105 -9.12 7.11 4.72
N MET A 106 -10.43 6.93 4.52
CA MET A 106 -11.45 7.97 4.69
C MET A 106 -12.60 7.50 5.58
N GLY A 107 -12.29 6.61 6.54
CA GLY A 107 -13.26 6.00 7.45
C GLY A 107 -14.13 4.93 6.78
N ARG A 108 -15.00 4.28 7.59
CA ARG A 108 -15.81 3.11 7.18
C ARG A 108 -16.79 3.35 6.01
N LYS A 109 -17.15 4.62 5.76
CA LYS A 109 -18.03 5.02 4.65
C LYS A 109 -17.26 5.37 3.36
N GLY A 110 -15.94 5.46 3.44
CA GLY A 110 -15.06 5.65 2.29
C GLY A 110 -14.59 4.33 1.68
N PRO A 111 -13.63 4.38 0.75
CA PRO A 111 -13.08 3.17 0.14
C PRO A 111 -12.35 2.32 1.19
N ALA A 112 -12.39 1.01 1.04
CA ALA A 112 -11.80 0.06 1.96
C ALA A 112 -10.83 -0.87 1.22
N PHE A 113 -9.70 -1.15 1.85
CA PHE A 113 -8.63 -1.93 1.24
C PHE A 113 -8.08 -2.96 2.21
N LEU A 114 -7.97 -4.21 1.79
CA LEU A 114 -7.08 -5.16 2.43
C LEU A 114 -5.62 -4.82 2.07
N THR A 115 -4.77 -4.76 3.08
CA THR A 115 -3.34 -4.46 2.97
C THR A 115 -2.52 -5.66 3.43
N TYR A 116 -1.66 -6.14 2.54
CA TYR A 116 -0.85 -7.35 2.73
C TYR A 116 0.59 -7.00 3.14
N ASP A 117 1.44 -8.00 3.36
CA ASP A 117 2.87 -7.79 3.67
C ASP A 117 3.59 -6.94 2.64
N ASN A 118 3.29 -7.12 1.35
CA ASN A 118 3.91 -6.30 0.31
C ASN A 118 3.49 -4.82 0.36
N PHE A 119 2.36 -4.48 0.99
CA PHE A 119 2.02 -3.08 1.22
C PHE A 119 2.98 -2.39 2.19
N ASP A 120 3.49 -3.13 3.18
CA ASP A 120 4.40 -2.55 4.17
C ASP A 120 5.72 -2.11 3.54
N VAL A 121 6.14 -2.76 2.44
CA VAL A 121 7.30 -2.36 1.64
C VAL A 121 7.12 -0.96 1.02
N TYR A 122 5.90 -0.56 0.68
CA TYR A 122 5.65 0.81 0.19
C TYR A 122 5.90 1.85 1.30
N LEU A 123 5.65 1.51 2.56
CA LEU A 123 5.89 2.41 3.69
C LEU A 123 7.38 2.54 4.01
N GLU A 124 8.18 1.50 3.76
CA GLU A 124 9.65 1.57 3.84
C GLU A 124 10.24 2.55 2.82
N TRP A 125 9.51 2.83 1.73
CA TRP A 125 9.87 3.90 0.80
C TRP A 125 9.45 5.28 1.30
N ASN A 126 8.21 5.41 1.78
CA ASN A 126 7.68 6.64 2.32
C ASN A 126 6.67 6.36 3.43
N GLN A 127 6.94 6.87 4.63
CA GLN A 127 6.14 6.62 5.83
C GLN A 127 4.76 7.30 5.83
N SER A 128 4.38 7.98 4.75
CA SER A 128 3.03 8.50 4.54
C SER A 128 2.09 7.42 4.00
N PHE A 129 1.10 7.04 4.81
CA PHE A 129 0.07 6.07 4.41
C PHE A 129 -0.68 6.47 3.14
N THR A 130 -1.09 7.74 3.03
CA THR A 130 -1.81 8.21 1.83
C THR A 130 -0.94 8.10 0.58
N TYR A 131 0.34 8.49 0.67
CA TYR A 131 1.28 8.36 -0.45
C TYR A 131 1.46 6.89 -0.86
N ALA A 132 1.75 6.03 0.11
CA ALA A 132 1.95 4.60 -0.13
C ALA A 132 0.69 3.95 -0.74
N LEU A 133 -0.49 4.28 -0.22
CA LEU A 133 -1.76 3.79 -0.76
C LEU A 133 -2.01 4.29 -2.18
N THR A 134 -1.73 5.55 -2.50
CA THR A 134 -1.85 6.07 -3.86
C THR A 134 -0.93 5.32 -4.83
N ALA A 135 0.33 5.11 -4.48
CA ALA A 135 1.28 4.36 -5.31
C ALA A 135 0.84 2.89 -5.49
N ALA A 136 0.39 2.25 -4.41
CA ALA A 136 -0.13 0.89 -4.41
C ALA A 136 -1.36 0.74 -5.31
N VAL A 137 -2.35 1.62 -5.19
CA VAL A 137 -3.55 1.59 -6.04
C VAL A 137 -3.20 1.93 -7.49
N MET A 138 -2.27 2.84 -7.75
CA MET A 138 -1.80 3.11 -9.10
C MET A 138 -1.15 1.86 -9.74
N ALA A 139 -0.36 1.11 -8.97
CA ALA A 139 0.19 -0.15 -9.43
C ALA A 139 -0.89 -1.20 -9.76
N THR A 140 -1.99 -1.29 -8.98
CA THR A 140 -3.09 -2.21 -9.32
C THR A 140 -3.81 -1.80 -10.59
N ARG A 141 -3.97 -0.49 -10.83
CA ARG A 141 -4.55 0.06 -12.06
C ARG A 141 -3.70 -0.29 -13.29
N PHE A 142 -2.38 -0.22 -13.20
CA PHE A 142 -1.48 -0.70 -14.27
C PHE A 142 -1.57 -2.21 -14.49
N ALA A 143 -1.85 -2.99 -13.44
CA ALA A 143 -2.08 -4.42 -13.52
C ALA A 143 -3.49 -4.80 -14.05
N GLY A 144 -4.32 -3.81 -14.42
CA GLY A 144 -5.63 -4.04 -15.03
C GLY A 144 -6.83 -3.95 -14.08
N ALA A 145 -6.62 -3.58 -12.81
CA ALA A 145 -7.74 -3.36 -11.89
C ALA A 145 -8.64 -2.18 -12.36
N PRO A 146 -9.96 -2.24 -12.13
CA PRO A 146 -10.86 -1.13 -12.44
C PRO A 146 -10.61 0.07 -11.51
N GLN A 147 -11.31 1.17 -11.76
CA GLN A 147 -11.31 2.31 -10.84
C GLN A 147 -12.02 1.88 -9.55
N PHE A 148 -11.43 2.19 -8.40
CA PHE A 148 -12.06 1.87 -7.12
C PHE A 148 -13.30 2.74 -6.86
N ASP A 149 -14.21 2.23 -6.03
CA ASP A 149 -15.40 2.92 -5.58
C ASP A 149 -15.04 3.87 -4.41
N PRO A 150 -15.10 5.19 -4.59
CA PRO A 150 -14.80 6.14 -3.50
C PRO A 150 -15.85 6.11 -2.39
N ARG A 151 -17.02 5.48 -2.61
CA ARG A 151 -18.17 5.44 -1.70
C ARG A 151 -18.58 6.85 -1.27
N THR A 152 -18.98 7.04 0.00
CA THR A 152 -19.49 8.32 0.51
C THR A 152 -18.78 8.66 1.82
N PRO A 153 -17.49 9.02 1.77
CA PRO A 153 -16.69 9.29 2.95
C PRO A 153 -17.23 10.51 3.71
N GLU A 154 -17.02 10.49 5.03
CA GLU A 154 -17.33 11.64 5.87
C GLU A 154 -16.28 12.72 5.69
N GLN A 155 -16.66 13.97 5.97
CA GLN A 155 -15.70 15.07 5.94
C GLN A 155 -14.67 14.90 7.06
N GLY A 156 -13.38 14.94 6.70
CA GLY A 156 -12.29 14.89 7.66
C GLY A 156 -12.25 16.11 8.58
N LEU A 157 -11.63 15.94 9.74
CA LEU A 157 -11.43 17.02 10.71
C LEU A 157 -10.37 18.02 10.21
N SER A 158 -10.60 19.31 10.48
CA SER A 158 -9.59 20.35 10.32
C SER A 158 -8.46 20.20 11.34
N GLY A 159 -7.34 20.91 11.13
CA GLY A 159 -6.22 20.89 12.07
C GLY A 159 -6.61 21.31 13.49
N ASP A 160 -7.51 22.29 13.64
CA ASP A 160 -7.97 22.74 14.96
C ASP A 160 -8.96 21.77 15.59
N GLN A 161 -9.84 21.15 14.79
CA GLN A 161 -10.73 20.10 15.27
C GLN A 161 -9.95 18.85 15.74
N MET A 162 -8.88 18.48 15.04
CA MET A 162 -7.98 17.40 15.45
C MET A 162 -7.30 17.70 16.78
N LYS A 163 -6.78 18.92 16.97
CA LYS A 163 -6.17 19.34 18.25
C LYS A 163 -7.18 19.27 19.40
N ALA A 164 -8.41 19.77 19.18
CA ALA A 164 -9.46 19.75 20.20
C ALA A 164 -9.92 18.33 20.57
N LEU A 165 -9.84 17.38 19.64
CA LEU A 165 -10.14 15.97 19.92
C LEU A 165 -9.10 15.34 20.84
N GLN A 166 -7.83 15.71 20.71
CA GLN A 166 -6.71 15.14 21.49
C GLN A 166 -6.64 15.66 22.94
N THR A 167 -7.39 16.70 23.29
CA THR A 167 -7.43 17.27 24.65
C THR A 167 -8.57 16.73 25.50
N LYS A 168 -9.39 15.82 24.95
CA LYS A 168 -10.45 15.11 25.68
C LYS A 168 -9.95 13.75 26.11
#